data_AF-A0A0C3F9L2-F1
#
_entry.id   AF-A0A0C3F9L2-F1
#
_cell.length_a   1.000
_cell.length_b   1.000
_cell.length_c   1.000
_cell.angle_alpha   90.00
_cell.angle_beta   90.00
_cell.angle_gamma   90.00
#
_symmetry.space_group_name_H-M   'P 1'
#
loop_
_entity.id
_entity.type
_entity.pdbx_description
1 polymer ?
#
loop_
_entity_poly.entity_id
_entity_poly.type
_entity_poly.pdbx_seq_one_letter_code
_entity_poly.pdbx_strand_id
1 'polypeptide(L)'
;MSIPNPVNHLNTFLEHIKSLGLNLAVTTFTHYQNQPFHSPGHRYDERSTQEWCECMDSLLSKLTHIMGSDPTHQEIVTTVIRLCSDSITQFEGILKAQIESDKAAFEEMEKVKEKVGFAKEAAKEAVAEATRFTVEHAKKERERFAVMAQDDPNTISTKCAWSDTQDMGDDNDDKNENDEEEEDGDDWAGEEGTDKKTKCNLEREARSKLLQRKHDVQKKSCSNGSCCHPRKVQIKEEPKSPKSPRNPMKAHRVYSTSNANPIRVMDILDINTEPT
;
A
#
# COMPACT_ATOMS: atom_id res chain seq x y z
N MET A 1 32.68 -22.26 -38.35
CA MET A 1 32.10 -20.90 -38.29
C MET A 1 32.12 -20.44 -36.85
N SER A 2 32.34 -19.17 -36.57
CA SER A 2 32.30 -18.65 -35.19
C SER A 2 30.86 -18.60 -34.69
N ILE A 3 30.61 -19.07 -33.46
CA ILE A 3 29.30 -19.00 -32.81
C ILE A 3 29.01 -17.52 -32.49
N PRO A 4 27.86 -16.94 -32.90
CA PRO A 4 27.49 -15.57 -32.55
C PRO A 4 27.40 -15.38 -31.03
N ASN A 5 27.77 -14.21 -30.52
CA ASN A 5 27.64 -13.92 -29.09
C ASN A 5 26.15 -13.79 -28.70
N PRO A 6 25.63 -14.61 -27.78
CA PRO A 6 24.21 -14.62 -27.44
C PRO A 6 23.76 -13.36 -26.68
N VAL A 7 24.68 -12.65 -26.02
CA VAL A 7 24.37 -11.43 -25.24
C VAL A 7 24.31 -10.21 -26.15
N ASN A 8 25.29 -10.08 -27.05
CA ASN A 8 25.43 -8.90 -27.91
C ASN A 8 24.60 -8.98 -29.20
N HIS A 9 24.31 -10.19 -29.67
CA HIS A 9 23.66 -10.43 -30.95
C HIS A 9 22.53 -11.46 -30.82
N LEU A 10 21.59 -11.20 -29.91
CA LEU A 10 20.44 -12.06 -29.58
C LEU A 10 19.73 -12.63 -30.82
N ASN A 11 19.35 -11.79 -31.77
CA ASN A 11 18.63 -12.22 -32.98
C ASN A 11 19.51 -13.09 -33.90
N THR A 12 20.77 -12.72 -34.10
CA THR A 12 21.70 -13.50 -34.92
C THR A 12 21.96 -14.88 -34.31
N PHE A 13 22.11 -14.94 -32.98
CA PHE A 13 22.26 -16.20 -32.26
C PHE A 13 20.99 -17.06 -32.35
N LEU A 14 19.80 -16.46 -32.20
CA LEU A 14 18.53 -17.16 -32.37
C LEU A 14 18.37 -17.77 -33.78
N GLU A 15 18.65 -16.99 -34.83
CA GLU A 15 18.63 -17.51 -36.21
C GLU A 15 19.67 -18.60 -36.44
N HIS A 16 20.85 -18.48 -35.80
CA HIS A 16 21.85 -19.54 -35.83
C HIS A 16 21.34 -20.84 -35.20
N ILE A 17 20.72 -20.80 -34.02
CA ILE A 17 20.13 -21.98 -33.37
C ILE A 17 19.03 -22.60 -34.26
N LYS A 18 18.18 -21.77 -34.87
CA LYS A 18 17.13 -22.23 -35.81
C LYS A 18 17.72 -22.95 -37.02
N SER A 19 18.81 -22.43 -37.59
CA SER A 19 19.49 -23.05 -38.75
C SER A 19 20.03 -24.45 -38.46
N LEU A 20 20.27 -24.78 -37.18
CA LEU A 20 20.74 -26.08 -36.72
C LEU A 20 19.60 -27.04 -36.34
N GLY A 21 18.33 -26.61 -36.46
CA GLY A 21 17.17 -27.45 -36.13
C GLY A 21 16.98 -27.72 -34.64
N LEU A 22 17.62 -26.94 -33.76
CA LEU A 22 17.60 -27.12 -32.30
C LEU A 22 16.33 -26.52 -31.66
N ASN A 23 15.15 -27.06 -31.99
CA ASN A 23 13.85 -26.49 -31.59
C ASN A 23 13.68 -26.27 -30.08
N LEU A 24 14.20 -27.18 -29.25
CA LEU A 24 14.15 -26.99 -27.80
C LEU A 24 15.01 -25.80 -27.36
N ALA A 25 16.24 -25.68 -27.87
CA ALA A 25 17.11 -24.54 -27.57
C ALA A 25 16.50 -23.21 -28.08
N VAL A 26 15.82 -23.22 -29.23
CA VAL A 26 15.05 -22.07 -29.73
C VAL A 26 13.96 -21.67 -28.74
N THR A 27 13.21 -22.65 -28.22
CA THR A 27 12.13 -22.42 -27.25
C THR A 27 12.68 -21.83 -25.95
N THR A 28 13.74 -22.45 -25.40
CA THR A 28 14.42 -21.98 -24.19
C THR A 28 14.97 -20.57 -24.37
N PHE A 29 15.63 -20.30 -25.50
CA PHE A 29 16.20 -18.98 -25.76
C PHE A 29 15.13 -17.90 -26.01
N THR A 30 14.01 -18.27 -26.62
CA THR A 30 12.87 -17.35 -26.80
C THR A 30 12.23 -17.02 -25.45
N HIS A 31 12.08 -18.02 -24.57
CA HIS A 31 11.64 -17.80 -23.18
C HIS A 31 12.62 -16.90 -22.43
N TYR A 32 13.93 -17.07 -22.67
CA TYR A 32 14.97 -16.22 -22.12
C TYR A 32 14.87 -14.78 -22.61
N GLN A 33 14.40 -14.52 -23.83
CA GLN A 33 14.20 -13.14 -24.31
C GLN A 33 12.98 -12.45 -23.68
N ASN A 34 11.99 -13.24 -23.27
CA ASN A 34 10.77 -12.76 -22.62
C ASN A 34 10.94 -12.65 -21.10
N GLN A 35 12.06 -12.09 -20.64
CA GLN A 35 12.33 -11.95 -19.21
C GLN A 35 11.29 -11.05 -18.54
N PRO A 36 11.01 -11.26 -17.24
CA PRO A 36 10.23 -10.33 -16.46
C PRO A 36 10.86 -8.94 -16.53
N PHE A 37 10.05 -7.92 -16.78
CA PHE A 37 10.49 -6.52 -16.74
C PHE A 37 10.14 -5.91 -15.39
N HIS A 38 10.99 -5.00 -14.92
CA HIS A 38 10.68 -4.19 -13.74
C HIS A 38 9.39 -3.39 -13.97
N SER A 39 8.45 -3.49 -13.03
CA SER A 39 7.34 -2.56 -12.99
C SER A 39 7.85 -1.15 -12.63
N PRO A 40 7.14 -0.08 -13.04
CA PRO A 40 7.42 1.27 -12.59
C PRO A 40 7.52 1.31 -11.06
N GLY A 41 8.65 1.74 -10.51
CA GLY A 41 8.97 1.60 -9.09
C GLY A 41 10.02 0.54 -8.76
N HIS A 42 10.71 0.00 -9.77
CA HIS A 42 11.86 -0.89 -9.66
C HIS A 42 11.60 -2.26 -9.00
N ARG A 43 10.34 -2.61 -8.75
CA ARG A 43 9.96 -3.89 -8.18
C ARG A 43 9.65 -4.91 -9.25
N TYR A 44 10.07 -6.14 -9.00
CA TYR A 44 9.58 -7.29 -9.75
C TYR A 44 8.23 -7.72 -9.21
N ASP A 45 7.36 -8.13 -10.12
CA ASP A 45 6.18 -8.90 -9.74
C ASP A 45 6.65 -10.30 -9.34
N GLU A 46 6.64 -10.59 -8.04
CA GLU A 46 7.17 -11.83 -7.46
C GLU A 46 6.57 -13.06 -8.14
N ARG A 47 5.25 -13.04 -8.38
CA ARG A 47 4.54 -14.15 -9.00
C ARG A 47 4.98 -14.39 -10.44
N SER A 48 4.98 -13.37 -11.29
CA SER A 48 5.36 -13.51 -12.69
C SER A 48 6.82 -13.91 -12.85
N THR A 49 7.71 -13.36 -12.00
CA THR A 49 9.13 -13.73 -12.02
C THR A 49 9.34 -15.17 -11.55
N GLN A 50 8.65 -15.61 -10.50
CA GLN A 50 8.70 -17.00 -10.03
C GLN A 50 8.19 -17.98 -11.10
N GLU A 51 7.03 -17.70 -11.71
CA GLU A 51 6.47 -18.52 -12.79
C GLU A 51 7.42 -18.59 -14.01
N TRP A 52 8.12 -17.49 -14.32
CA TRP A 52 9.14 -17.46 -15.36
C TRP A 52 10.34 -18.35 -15.03
N CYS A 53 10.86 -18.30 -13.80
CA CYS A 53 11.97 -19.12 -13.32
C CYS A 53 11.62 -20.62 -13.37
N GLU A 54 10.46 -21.01 -12.85
CA GLU A 54 10.00 -22.41 -12.87
C GLU A 54 9.86 -22.96 -14.30
N CYS A 55 9.33 -22.14 -15.20
CA CYS A 55 9.25 -22.49 -16.62
C CYS A 55 10.65 -22.66 -17.23
N MET A 56 11.59 -21.78 -16.89
CA MET A 56 12.97 -21.86 -17.35
C MET A 56 13.69 -23.11 -16.83
N ASP A 57 13.55 -23.44 -15.54
CA ASP A 57 14.12 -24.66 -14.95
C ASP A 57 13.61 -25.93 -15.63
N SER A 58 12.31 -25.98 -15.93
CA SER A 58 11.72 -27.10 -16.69
C SER A 58 12.33 -27.24 -18.09
N LEU A 59 12.57 -26.11 -18.77
CA LEU A 59 13.21 -26.10 -20.09
C LEU A 59 14.69 -26.50 -20.01
N LEU A 60 15.41 -26.05 -18.98
CA LEU A 60 16.82 -26.40 -18.75
C LEU A 60 17.01 -27.88 -18.41
N SER A 61 16.11 -28.46 -17.62
CA SER A 61 16.12 -29.90 -17.33
C SER A 61 15.99 -30.72 -18.62
N LYS A 62 15.03 -30.37 -19.50
CA LYS A 62 14.86 -31.03 -20.80
C LYS A 62 16.07 -30.84 -21.71
N LEU A 63 16.64 -29.64 -21.74
CA LEU A 63 17.77 -29.30 -22.59
C LEU A 63 19.04 -30.06 -22.16
N THR A 64 19.26 -30.20 -20.85
CA THR A 64 20.35 -30.99 -20.27
C THR A 64 20.23 -32.47 -20.65
N HIS A 65 19.02 -33.02 -20.69
CA HIS A 65 18.80 -34.40 -21.11
C HIS A 65 19.16 -34.63 -22.60
N ILE A 66 18.81 -33.70 -23.49
CA ILE A 66 19.16 -33.78 -24.92
C ILE A 66 20.67 -33.66 -25.12
N MET A 67 21.35 -32.81 -24.34
CA MET A 67 22.81 -32.65 -24.40
C MET A 67 23.57 -33.96 -24.19
N GLY A 68 23.04 -34.89 -23.38
CA GLY A 68 23.63 -36.22 -23.20
C GLY A 68 23.44 -37.18 -24.38
N SER A 69 22.54 -36.84 -25.32
CA SER A 69 22.13 -37.73 -26.43
C SER A 69 22.75 -37.35 -27.78
N ASP A 70 23.10 -36.07 -28.01
CA ASP A 70 23.73 -35.60 -29.26
C ASP A 70 24.90 -34.63 -28.99
N PRO A 71 26.16 -35.06 -29.18
CA PRO A 71 27.33 -34.23 -28.94
C PRO A 71 27.55 -33.14 -30.01
N THR A 72 26.91 -33.25 -31.17
CA THR A 72 27.17 -32.39 -32.35
C THR A 72 26.92 -30.90 -32.06
N HIS A 73 26.01 -30.61 -31.14
CA HIS A 73 25.57 -29.25 -30.81
C HIS A 73 25.83 -28.86 -29.35
N GLN A 74 26.69 -29.61 -28.65
CA GLN A 74 26.93 -29.47 -27.21
C GLN A 74 27.36 -28.06 -26.82
N GLU A 75 28.22 -27.40 -27.60
CA GLU A 75 28.72 -26.04 -27.28
C GLU A 75 27.58 -25.00 -27.24
N ILE A 76 26.66 -25.07 -28.20
CA ILE A 76 25.53 -24.13 -28.31
C ILE A 76 24.52 -24.41 -27.19
N VAL A 77 24.22 -25.68 -26.95
CA VAL A 77 23.34 -26.10 -25.87
C VAL A 77 23.89 -25.67 -24.51
N THR A 78 25.18 -25.90 -24.25
CA THR A 78 25.88 -25.46 -23.03
C THR A 78 25.83 -23.95 -22.87
N THR A 79 26.01 -23.21 -23.98
CA THR A 79 25.93 -21.74 -23.98
C THR A 79 24.54 -21.25 -23.58
N VAL A 80 23.47 -21.85 -24.13
CA VAL A 80 22.08 -21.53 -23.76
C VAL A 80 21.80 -21.87 -22.30
N ILE A 81 22.22 -23.06 -21.84
CA ILE A 81 22.05 -23.50 -20.45
C ILE A 81 22.68 -22.48 -19.51
N ARG A 82 23.96 -22.15 -19.72
CA ARG A 82 24.69 -21.20 -18.87
C ARG A 82 24.00 -19.84 -18.81
N LEU A 83 23.63 -19.30 -19.97
CA LEU A 83 22.97 -17.99 -20.05
C LEU A 83 21.66 -17.95 -19.27
N CYS A 84 20.84 -19.01 -19.37
CA CYS A 84 19.57 -19.07 -18.67
C CYS A 84 19.76 -19.30 -17.16
N SER A 85 20.68 -20.18 -16.76
CA SER A 85 21.00 -20.41 -15.35
C SER A 85 21.50 -19.13 -14.67
N ASP A 86 22.39 -18.37 -15.33
CA ASP A 86 22.89 -17.09 -14.81
C ASP A 86 21.74 -16.10 -14.59
N SER A 87 20.78 -16.02 -15.52
CA SER A 87 19.60 -15.18 -15.37
C SER A 87 18.65 -15.64 -14.28
N ILE A 88 18.42 -16.95 -14.10
CA ILE A 88 17.62 -17.47 -12.97
C ILE A 88 18.25 -17.04 -11.65
N THR A 89 19.55 -17.30 -11.47
CA THR A 89 20.28 -16.91 -10.25
C THR A 89 20.20 -15.41 -9.99
N GLN A 90 20.28 -14.59 -11.04
CA GLN A 90 20.09 -13.15 -10.93
C GLN A 90 18.68 -12.79 -10.44
N PHE A 91 17.62 -13.34 -11.03
CA PHE A 91 16.25 -13.04 -10.64
C PHE A 91 15.92 -13.52 -9.23
N GLU A 92 16.35 -14.73 -8.85
CA GLU A 92 16.20 -15.25 -7.49
C GLU A 92 16.89 -14.37 -6.46
N GLY A 93 18.12 -13.91 -6.77
CA GLY A 93 18.86 -12.98 -5.93
C GLY A 93 18.13 -11.65 -5.73
N ILE A 94 17.56 -11.10 -6.80
CA ILE A 94 16.80 -9.84 -6.73
C ILE A 94 15.49 -10.03 -5.95
N LEU A 95 14.73 -11.10 -6.21
CA LEU A 95 13.50 -11.39 -5.48
C LEU A 95 13.76 -11.56 -3.99
N LYS A 96 14.81 -12.30 -3.62
CA LYS A 96 15.22 -12.46 -2.23
C LYS A 96 15.53 -11.13 -1.56
N ALA A 97 16.31 -10.28 -2.23
CA ALA A 97 16.62 -8.94 -1.72
C ALA A 97 15.38 -8.06 -1.57
N GLN A 98 14.41 -8.17 -2.49
CA GLN A 98 13.13 -7.44 -2.40
C GLN A 98 12.30 -7.91 -1.21
N ILE A 99 12.19 -9.22 -0.98
CA ILE A 99 11.49 -9.81 0.16
C ILE A 99 12.13 -9.37 1.49
N GLU A 100 13.46 -9.41 1.58
CA GLU A 100 14.20 -8.96 2.75
C GLU A 100 13.99 -7.45 3.01
N SER A 101 14.02 -6.64 1.95
CA SER A 101 13.73 -5.21 2.04
C SER A 101 12.29 -4.92 2.50
N ASP A 102 11.32 -5.68 2.02
CA ASP A 102 9.91 -5.53 2.39
C ASP A 102 9.66 -5.91 3.84
N LYS A 103 10.28 -7.00 4.28
CA LYS A 103 10.27 -7.42 5.68
C LYS A 103 10.86 -6.33 6.59
N ALA A 104 12.02 -5.78 6.23
CA ALA A 104 12.66 -4.72 6.99
C ALA A 104 11.80 -3.44 7.07
N ALA A 105 11.20 -3.03 5.95
CA ALA A 105 10.31 -1.88 5.90
C ALA A 105 9.04 -2.08 6.76
N PHE A 106 8.50 -3.30 6.77
CA PHE A 106 7.36 -3.66 7.62
C PHE A 106 7.71 -3.59 9.12
N GLU A 107 8.84 -4.16 9.52
CA GLU A 107 9.33 -4.10 10.91
C GLU A 107 9.60 -2.66 11.37
N GLU A 108 10.13 -1.80 10.48
CA GLU A 108 10.31 -0.38 10.78
C GLU A 108 8.96 0.34 10.97
N MET A 109 8.00 0.09 10.09
CA MET A 109 6.65 0.65 10.19
C MET A 109 5.96 0.23 11.49
N GLU A 110 6.14 -1.02 11.91
CA GLU A 110 5.59 -1.52 13.18
C GLU A 110 6.17 -0.79 14.39
N LYS A 111 7.50 -0.61 14.43
CA LYS A 111 8.17 0.20 15.47
C LYS A 111 7.68 1.65 15.49
N VAL A 112 7.43 2.24 14.32
CA VAL A 112 6.86 3.59 14.24
C VAL A 112 5.43 3.61 14.77
N LYS A 113 4.61 2.62 14.43
CA LYS A 113 3.22 2.50 14.90
C LYS A 113 3.17 2.38 16.43
N GLU A 114 4.08 1.59 17.02
CA GLU A 114 4.21 1.43 18.46
C GLU A 114 4.57 2.77 19.15
N LYS A 115 5.59 3.48 18.64
CA LYS A 115 5.98 4.81 19.14
C LYS A 115 4.85 5.83 19.06
N VAL A 116 4.09 5.82 17.96
CA VAL A 116 2.92 6.69 17.78
C VAL A 116 1.82 6.31 18.79
N GLY A 117 1.65 5.03 19.09
CA GLY A 117 0.75 4.54 20.14
C GLY A 117 1.10 5.12 21.51
N PHE A 118 2.37 4.99 21.93
CA PHE A 118 2.85 5.56 23.19
C PHE A 118 2.68 7.08 23.26
N ALA A 119 3.07 7.80 22.20
CA ALA A 119 2.93 9.25 22.15
C ALA A 119 1.45 9.69 22.24
N LYS A 120 0.54 8.91 21.64
CA LYS A 120 -0.90 9.19 21.69
C LYS A 120 -1.48 8.96 23.08
N GLU A 121 -1.10 7.90 23.77
CA GLU A 121 -1.57 7.67 25.15
C GLU A 121 -0.98 8.71 26.13
N ALA A 122 0.30 9.04 26.01
CA ALA A 122 0.91 10.12 26.80
C ALA A 122 0.21 11.48 26.57
N ALA A 123 -0.17 11.79 25.32
CA ALA A 123 -0.92 12.99 25.02
C ALA A 123 -2.33 13.00 25.63
N LYS A 124 -3.03 11.84 25.65
CA LYS A 124 -4.34 11.73 26.32
C LYS A 124 -4.22 11.91 27.82
N GLU A 125 -3.21 11.31 28.44
CA GLU A 125 -2.96 11.42 29.88
C GLU A 125 -2.67 12.88 30.28
N ALA A 126 -1.80 13.56 29.53
CA ALA A 126 -1.49 14.98 29.76
C ALA A 126 -2.75 15.88 29.62
N VAL A 127 -3.63 15.60 28.66
CA VAL A 127 -4.91 16.32 28.52
C VAL A 127 -5.84 16.04 29.69
N ALA A 128 -5.94 14.79 30.14
CA ALA A 128 -6.75 14.41 31.28
C ALA A 128 -6.25 15.07 32.58
N GLU A 129 -4.94 15.12 32.79
CA GLU A 129 -4.31 15.79 33.94
C GLU A 129 -4.55 17.30 33.91
N ALA A 130 -4.36 17.96 32.76
CA ALA A 130 -4.66 19.38 32.60
C ALA A 130 -6.15 19.70 32.85
N THR A 131 -7.05 18.81 32.43
CA THR A 131 -8.49 18.96 32.69
C THR A 131 -8.80 18.83 34.18
N ARG A 132 -8.16 17.89 34.90
CA ARG A 132 -8.32 17.78 36.36
C ARG A 132 -7.82 19.03 37.07
N PHE A 133 -6.64 19.52 36.69
CA PHE A 133 -6.05 20.73 37.29
C PHE A 133 -6.94 21.97 37.09
N THR A 134 -7.48 22.16 35.88
CA THR A 134 -8.38 23.29 35.58
C THR A 134 -9.70 23.22 36.35
N VAL A 135 -10.29 22.02 36.49
CA VAL A 135 -11.51 21.81 37.29
C VAL A 135 -11.26 22.08 38.78
N GLU A 136 -10.16 21.57 39.35
CA GLU A 136 -9.81 21.85 40.76
C GLU A 136 -9.54 23.34 41.00
N HIS A 137 -8.80 23.99 40.10
CA HIS A 137 -8.53 25.41 40.19
C HIS A 137 -9.83 26.23 40.16
N ALA A 138 -10.74 25.93 39.24
CA ALA A 138 -12.05 26.58 39.15
C ALA A 138 -12.90 26.37 40.41
N LYS A 139 -12.87 25.16 40.99
CA LYS A 139 -13.56 24.87 42.26
C LYS A 139 -13.00 25.71 43.40
N LYS A 140 -11.68 25.80 43.54
CA LYS A 140 -11.01 26.56 44.61
C LYS A 140 -11.25 28.06 44.48
N GLU A 141 -11.23 28.60 43.26
CA GLU A 141 -11.59 30.00 43.00
C GLU A 141 -13.05 30.27 43.38
N ARG A 142 -13.99 29.40 43.02
CA ARG A 142 -15.40 29.52 43.42
C ARG A 142 -15.57 29.54 44.95
N GLU A 143 -14.84 28.69 45.67
CA GLU A 143 -14.84 28.69 47.14
C GLU A 143 -14.30 30.01 47.71
N ARG A 144 -13.23 30.56 47.15
CA ARG A 144 -12.69 31.88 47.56
C ARG A 144 -13.70 33.01 47.37
N PHE A 145 -14.41 33.03 46.24
CA PHE A 145 -15.47 34.02 45.99
C PHE A 145 -16.65 33.85 46.95
N ALA A 146 -17.02 32.62 47.30
CA ALA A 146 -18.11 32.36 48.24
C ALA A 146 -17.79 32.84 49.66
N VAL A 147 -16.54 32.69 50.12
CA VAL A 147 -16.10 33.21 51.44
C VAL A 147 -16.13 34.73 51.48
N MET A 148 -15.61 35.42 50.45
CA MET A 148 -15.67 36.89 50.39
C MET A 148 -17.11 37.44 50.39
N ALA A 149 -18.08 36.71 49.84
CA ALA A 149 -19.48 37.12 49.84
C ALA A 149 -20.16 37.00 51.22
N GLN A 150 -19.58 36.28 52.19
CA GLN A 150 -20.16 36.11 53.53
C GLN A 150 -19.64 37.12 54.58
N ASP A 151 -18.46 37.70 54.36
CA ASP A 151 -17.81 38.62 55.32
C ASP A 151 -18.23 40.09 55.18
N ASP A 152 -19.25 40.41 54.37
CA ASP A 152 -19.78 41.76 54.23
C ASP A 152 -21.20 41.89 54.84
N PRO A 153 -21.33 41.98 56.18
CA PRO A 153 -22.63 42.09 56.84
C PRO A 153 -23.29 43.47 56.70
N ASN A 154 -22.75 44.40 55.90
CA ASN A 154 -23.28 45.76 55.80
C ASN A 154 -23.76 46.20 54.40
N THR A 155 -24.02 45.26 53.49
CA THR A 155 -24.71 45.52 52.21
C THR A 155 -26.13 44.96 52.20
N ILE A 156 -26.89 45.20 53.28
CA ILE A 156 -28.34 45.34 53.16
C ILE A 156 -28.63 46.78 52.76
N SER A 157 -29.38 46.91 51.66
CA SER A 157 -30.06 48.13 51.19
C SER A 157 -29.37 48.91 50.06
N THR A 158 -29.32 48.31 48.86
CA THR A 158 -29.68 49.07 47.65
C THR A 158 -30.41 48.16 46.65
N LYS A 159 -31.62 47.75 47.02
CA LYS A 159 -32.69 47.49 46.04
C LYS A 159 -33.10 48.85 45.48
N CYS A 160 -32.51 49.28 44.37
CA CYS A 160 -33.08 50.34 43.54
C CYS A 160 -32.98 49.94 42.06
N ALA A 161 -34.12 49.49 41.54
CA ALA A 161 -34.69 49.89 40.26
C ALA A 161 -33.76 50.00 39.04
N TRP A 162 -33.58 48.89 38.31
CA TRP A 162 -33.17 48.89 36.89
C TRP A 162 -33.99 47.86 36.09
N SER A 163 -35.29 47.75 36.40
CA SER A 163 -36.23 46.86 35.69
C SER A 163 -37.24 47.62 34.84
N ASP A 164 -36.88 48.77 34.28
CA ASP A 164 -37.73 49.43 33.29
C ASP A 164 -36.89 50.10 32.20
N THR A 165 -37.39 50.01 30.96
CA THR A 165 -36.88 50.51 29.67
C THR A 165 -35.71 49.75 29.01
N GLN A 166 -36.04 48.71 28.22
CA GLN A 166 -36.03 48.83 26.76
C GLN A 166 -36.78 47.65 26.12
N ASP A 167 -38.10 47.81 26.06
CA ASP A 167 -38.95 47.34 24.98
C ASP A 167 -38.73 48.28 23.78
N MET A 168 -38.02 47.81 22.76
CA MET A 168 -38.14 48.26 21.36
C MET A 168 -37.73 47.08 20.51
N GLY A 169 -38.71 46.48 19.84
CA GLY A 169 -38.57 45.24 19.09
C GLY A 169 -37.65 45.31 17.88
N ASP A 170 -37.41 44.14 17.31
CA ASP A 170 -37.33 44.02 15.87
C ASP A 170 -37.88 42.66 15.47
N ASP A 171 -38.96 42.74 14.71
CA ASP A 171 -39.55 41.65 13.95
C ASP A 171 -38.49 41.06 13.02
N ASN A 172 -38.35 39.75 13.01
CA ASN A 172 -38.28 39.06 11.72
C ASN A 172 -38.76 37.63 11.89
N ASP A 173 -39.99 37.44 11.43
CA ASP A 173 -40.44 36.27 10.71
C ASP A 173 -39.28 35.64 9.92
N ASP A 174 -38.99 34.37 10.18
CA ASP A 174 -38.90 33.47 9.04
C ASP A 174 -39.41 32.09 9.42
N LYS A 175 -40.51 31.76 8.76
CA LYS A 175 -41.23 30.51 8.81
C LYS A 175 -40.33 29.38 8.33
N ASN A 176 -40.42 28.23 8.97
CA ASN A 176 -40.68 27.03 8.18
C ASN A 176 -41.45 26.01 9.02
N GLU A 177 -42.75 26.03 8.80
CA GLU A 177 -43.70 24.98 9.13
C GLU A 177 -43.44 23.74 8.27
N ASN A 178 -43.58 22.59 8.92
CA ASN A 178 -44.00 21.28 8.41
C ASN A 178 -43.95 20.40 9.68
N ASP A 179 -45.01 20.29 10.48
CA ASP A 179 -46.37 19.83 10.13
C ASP A 179 -46.32 18.57 9.25
N GLU A 180 -46.92 17.43 9.59
CA GLU A 180 -47.71 17.02 10.75
C GLU A 180 -47.96 15.48 10.58
N GLU A 181 -48.30 14.78 11.67
CA GLU A 181 -49.00 13.46 11.74
C GLU A 181 -48.20 12.20 11.26
N GLU A 182 -48.28 10.99 11.81
CA GLU A 182 -49.30 10.21 12.54
C GLU A 182 -48.62 9.13 13.43
N GLU A 183 -49.32 8.77 14.52
CA GLU A 183 -49.49 7.45 15.18
C GLU A 183 -48.49 6.27 15.09
N ASP A 184 -48.24 5.74 16.30
CA ASP A 184 -48.17 4.33 16.73
C ASP A 184 -47.20 3.33 16.09
N GLY A 185 -46.40 2.69 16.98
CA GLY A 185 -46.14 1.26 16.90
C GLY A 185 -44.70 0.81 16.63
N ASP A 186 -44.04 0.41 17.71
CA ASP A 186 -43.26 -0.84 17.81
C ASP A 186 -41.83 -0.96 17.19
N ASP A 187 -40.87 -1.02 18.12
CA ASP A 187 -39.81 -2.05 18.22
C ASP A 187 -38.45 -1.90 17.48
N TRP A 188 -37.39 -2.06 18.28
CA TRP A 188 -35.94 -2.24 18.02
C TRP A 188 -35.01 -1.08 17.55
N ALA A 189 -33.91 -0.97 18.32
CA ALA A 189 -32.52 -0.63 17.94
C ALA A 189 -32.00 0.84 18.04
N GLY A 190 -31.35 1.13 19.18
CA GLY A 190 -29.95 1.59 19.25
C GLY A 190 -29.59 2.99 18.72
N GLU A 191 -29.65 3.99 19.60
CA GLU A 191 -29.37 5.42 19.39
C GLU A 191 -28.01 5.78 18.76
N GLU A 192 -28.08 6.64 17.74
CA GLU A 192 -27.00 7.42 17.17
C GLU A 192 -27.19 8.91 17.54
N GLY A 193 -26.34 9.42 18.44
CA GLY A 193 -26.34 10.82 18.86
C GLY A 193 -25.55 11.74 17.92
N THR A 194 -26.23 12.73 17.36
CA THR A 194 -25.70 13.77 16.49
C THR A 194 -25.04 14.91 17.27
N ASP A 195 -23.71 14.86 17.43
CA ASP A 195 -22.90 16.01 17.90
C ASP A 195 -21.45 16.01 17.34
N LYS A 196 -21.24 15.39 16.17
CA LYS A 196 -19.89 15.17 15.57
C LYS A 196 -19.60 15.97 14.29
N LYS A 197 -20.45 16.91 13.89
CA LYS A 197 -20.38 17.51 12.54
C LYS A 197 -19.36 18.63 12.39
N THR A 198 -18.99 19.35 13.45
CA THR A 198 -17.99 20.43 13.40
C THR A 198 -16.55 19.96 13.55
N LYS A 199 -16.31 18.85 14.28
CA LYS A 199 -14.96 18.28 14.43
C LYS A 199 -14.45 17.55 13.18
N CYS A 200 -15.36 16.91 12.42
CA CYS A 200 -14.99 16.23 11.17
C CYS A 200 -14.53 17.19 10.05
N ASN A 201 -15.05 18.43 10.01
CA ASN A 201 -14.67 19.37 8.95
C ASN A 201 -13.28 19.99 9.17
N LEU A 202 -12.90 20.30 10.41
CA LEU A 202 -11.56 20.83 10.73
C LEU A 202 -10.45 19.80 10.47
N GLU A 203 -10.71 18.52 10.74
CA GLU A 203 -9.72 17.46 10.49
C GLU A 203 -9.54 17.17 8.98
N ARG A 204 -10.62 17.29 8.19
CA ARG A 204 -10.56 17.15 6.73
C ARG A 204 -9.80 18.31 6.08
N GLU A 205 -9.96 19.53 6.59
CA GLU A 205 -9.25 20.71 6.11
C GLU A 205 -7.75 20.66 6.46
N ALA A 206 -7.40 20.20 7.66
CA ALA A 206 -6.00 20.00 8.06
C ALA A 206 -5.31 18.92 7.22
N ARG A 207 -6.00 17.81 6.91
CA ARG A 207 -5.49 16.74 6.03
C ARG A 207 -5.31 17.23 4.59
N SER A 208 -6.22 18.06 4.08
CA SER A 208 -6.11 18.69 2.76
C SER A 208 -4.90 19.62 2.65
N LYS A 209 -4.68 20.49 3.65
CA LYS A 209 -3.53 21.41 3.72
C LYS A 209 -2.17 20.68 3.79
N LEU A 210 -2.11 19.52 4.45
CA LEU A 210 -0.89 18.71 4.52
C LEU A 210 -0.55 18.03 3.17
N LEU A 211 -1.56 17.56 2.43
CA LEU A 211 -1.39 16.96 1.10
C LEU A 211 -0.95 18.02 0.06
N GLN A 212 -1.47 19.24 0.15
CA GLN A 212 -1.02 20.36 -0.69
C GLN A 212 0.47 20.67 -0.48
N ARG A 213 0.94 20.72 0.79
CA ARG A 213 2.36 20.97 1.11
C ARG A 213 3.29 19.87 0.59
N LYS A 214 2.88 18.60 0.58
CA LYS A 214 3.68 17.50 0.03
C LYS A 214 3.85 17.62 -1.49
N HIS A 215 2.79 18.04 -2.20
CA HIS A 215 2.87 18.26 -3.65
C HIS A 215 3.76 19.45 -4.03
N ASP A 216 3.79 20.53 -3.23
CA ASP A 216 4.63 21.69 -3.51
C ASP A 216 6.12 21.45 -3.20
N VAL A 217 6.43 20.63 -2.19
CA VAL A 217 7.82 20.21 -1.91
C VAL A 217 8.36 19.30 -3.02
N GLN A 218 7.51 18.42 -3.58
CA GLN A 218 7.91 17.51 -4.67
C GLN A 218 8.03 18.21 -6.03
N LYS A 219 7.30 19.31 -6.26
CA LYS A 219 7.46 20.13 -7.49
C LYS A 219 8.70 21.03 -7.46
N LYS A 220 9.22 21.40 -6.28
CA LYS A 220 10.45 22.20 -6.14
C LYS A 220 11.74 21.42 -6.37
N SER A 221 11.70 20.09 -6.37
CA SER A 221 12.87 19.24 -6.69
C SER A 221 13.00 18.85 -8.17
N CYS A 222 12.11 19.33 -9.04
CA CYS A 222 12.14 19.03 -10.49
C CYS A 222 12.31 20.27 -11.36
N SER A 223 13.15 21.22 -10.95
CA SER A 223 13.55 22.34 -11.82
C SER A 223 15.05 22.57 -11.70
N ASN A 224 15.81 21.80 -12.48
CA ASN A 224 17.07 22.23 -13.08
C ASN A 224 17.48 21.21 -14.15
N GLY A 225 17.29 21.60 -15.42
CA GLY A 225 18.01 20.97 -16.53
C GLY A 225 17.14 20.61 -17.73
N SER A 226 17.42 21.30 -18.82
CA SER A 226 17.12 20.93 -20.21
C SER A 226 15.78 21.39 -20.80
N CYS A 227 15.84 22.55 -21.46
CA CYS A 227 14.91 22.95 -22.51
C CYS A 227 14.92 21.94 -23.66
N CYS A 228 13.91 21.06 -23.70
CA CYS A 228 13.56 20.35 -24.93
C CYS A 228 12.38 21.06 -25.58
N HIS A 229 12.65 21.66 -26.74
CA HIS A 229 11.63 22.19 -27.66
C HIS A 229 10.56 21.13 -27.96
N PRO A 230 9.26 21.43 -27.80
CA PRO A 230 8.22 20.54 -28.26
C PRO A 230 8.15 20.60 -29.79
N ARG A 231 8.59 19.53 -30.47
CA ARG A 231 8.25 19.31 -31.87
C ARG A 231 6.74 19.10 -31.96
N LYS A 232 6.07 19.93 -32.77
CA LYS A 232 4.69 19.71 -33.21
C LYS A 232 4.61 18.37 -33.93
N VAL A 233 4.06 17.37 -33.25
CA VAL A 233 3.61 16.12 -33.88
C VAL A 233 2.19 16.38 -34.39
N GLN A 234 2.01 16.34 -35.71
CA GLN A 234 0.69 16.32 -36.32
C GLN A 234 0.04 14.98 -35.97
N ILE A 235 -0.95 15.02 -35.08
CA ILE A 235 -1.80 13.86 -34.79
C ILE A 235 -2.75 13.72 -35.97
N LYS A 236 -2.47 12.71 -36.80
CA LYS A 236 -3.38 12.23 -37.83
C LYS A 236 -4.48 11.45 -37.12
N GLU A 237 -5.71 11.95 -37.18
CA GLU A 237 -6.90 11.21 -36.73
C GLU A 237 -7.01 9.90 -37.51
N GLU A 238 -7.21 8.80 -36.78
CA GLU A 238 -7.65 7.51 -37.31
C GLU A 238 -8.58 6.82 -36.29
N PRO A 239 -9.38 5.82 -36.68
CA PRO A 239 -10.83 5.94 -36.73
C PRO A 239 -11.54 5.20 -35.58
N LYS A 240 -12.77 5.67 -35.31
CA LYS A 240 -13.74 5.03 -34.39
C LYS A 240 -13.91 3.55 -34.71
N SER A 241 -13.61 2.71 -33.72
CA SER A 241 -13.89 1.27 -33.73
C SER A 241 -14.86 0.89 -32.58
N PRO A 242 -15.54 -0.28 -32.71
CA PRO A 242 -16.96 -0.42 -32.37
C PRO A 242 -17.25 -0.91 -30.95
N LYS A 243 -18.51 -0.71 -30.55
CA LYS A 243 -19.13 -1.10 -29.28
C LYS A 243 -18.86 -2.57 -28.91
N SER A 244 -18.24 -2.77 -27.75
CA SER A 244 -18.12 -4.07 -27.08
C SER A 244 -19.44 -4.43 -26.34
N PRO A 245 -19.91 -5.70 -26.41
CA PRO A 245 -21.09 -6.15 -25.72
C PRO A 245 -20.83 -6.65 -24.28
N ARG A 246 -21.87 -6.42 -23.46
CA ARG A 246 -22.17 -6.89 -22.09
C ARG A 246 -21.52 -8.21 -21.63
N ASN A 247 -20.95 -8.14 -20.41
CA ASN A 247 -20.92 -9.10 -19.29
C ASN A 247 -21.19 -10.59 -19.57
N PRO A 248 -20.41 -11.46 -18.90
CA PRO A 248 -21.05 -12.38 -17.96
C PRO A 248 -20.35 -12.52 -16.59
N MET A 249 -21.23 -12.54 -15.58
CA MET A 249 -21.21 -13.15 -14.24
C MET A 249 -19.87 -13.62 -13.63
N LYS A 250 -19.58 -13.02 -12.46
CA LYS A 250 -18.55 -13.40 -11.49
C LYS A 250 -18.87 -14.77 -10.88
N ALA A 251 -17.98 -15.74 -11.06
CA ALA A 251 -17.91 -16.93 -10.22
C ALA A 251 -16.92 -16.65 -9.08
N HIS A 252 -17.42 -16.65 -7.85
CA HIS A 252 -16.66 -16.44 -6.62
C HIS A 252 -16.01 -17.76 -6.20
N ARG A 253 -14.70 -17.94 -6.41
CA ARG A 253 -13.95 -19.07 -5.82
C ARG A 253 -13.59 -18.73 -4.38
N VAL A 254 -14.16 -19.49 -3.46
CA VAL A 254 -13.80 -19.50 -2.03
C VAL A 254 -12.63 -20.47 -1.87
N TYR A 255 -11.50 -20.00 -1.31
CA TYR A 255 -10.39 -20.87 -0.93
C TYR A 255 -10.51 -21.20 0.56
N SER A 256 -10.64 -22.49 0.89
CA SER A 256 -10.53 -23.01 2.25
C SER A 256 -9.10 -22.90 2.74
N THR A 257 -8.87 -22.08 3.77
CA THR A 257 -7.68 -22.14 4.62
C THR A 257 -7.87 -23.27 5.64
N SER A 258 -7.32 -24.45 5.39
CA SER A 258 -7.19 -25.48 6.42
C SER A 258 -5.74 -25.93 6.52
N ASN A 259 -5.07 -25.40 7.55
CA ASN A 259 -3.84 -25.92 8.12
C ASN A 259 -4.01 -27.39 8.54
N ALA A 260 -3.09 -28.27 8.14
CA ALA A 260 -2.76 -29.49 8.87
C ALA A 260 -1.36 -30.02 8.47
N ASN A 261 -0.43 -29.89 9.42
CA ASN A 261 0.98 -30.35 9.58
C ASN A 261 1.58 -31.41 8.63
N PRO A 262 2.87 -31.27 8.28
CA PRO A 262 3.77 -32.40 8.11
C PRO A 262 4.64 -32.61 9.36
N ILE A 263 4.36 -33.66 10.14
CA ILE A 263 5.32 -34.25 11.08
C ILE A 263 5.74 -35.59 10.49
N ARG A 264 6.94 -35.63 9.90
CA ARG A 264 7.73 -36.86 9.79
C ARG A 264 9.16 -36.52 10.19
N VAL A 265 9.44 -36.81 11.45
CA VAL A 265 10.81 -36.98 11.97
C VAL A 265 11.40 -38.17 11.21
N MET A 266 12.51 -37.94 10.52
CA MET A 266 13.33 -39.01 9.94
C MET A 266 14.43 -39.30 10.96
N ASP A 267 14.42 -40.51 11.53
CA ASP A 267 15.48 -40.99 12.40
C ASP A 267 16.79 -41.11 11.62
N ILE A 268 17.85 -40.62 12.26
CA ILE A 268 19.22 -40.63 11.75
C ILE A 268 19.74 -42.06 11.85
N LEU A 269 20.00 -42.70 10.71
CA LEU A 269 20.76 -43.96 10.67
C LEU A 269 22.23 -43.64 10.92
N ASP A 270 22.69 -44.00 12.11
CA ASP A 270 24.09 -44.01 12.54
C ASP A 270 24.83 -45.17 11.84
N ILE A 271 25.57 -44.86 10.77
CA ILE A 271 26.42 -45.83 10.07
C ILE A 271 27.85 -45.66 10.59
N ASN A 272 28.17 -46.39 11.65
CA ASN A 272 29.53 -46.65 12.08
C ASN A 272 30.23 -47.51 11.02
N THR A 273 31.22 -46.94 10.32
CA THR A 273 32.13 -47.70 9.46
C THR A 273 33.50 -47.71 10.12
N GLU A 274 33.84 -48.82 10.79
CA GLU A 274 35.22 -49.10 11.21
C GLU A 274 36.09 -49.43 9.98
N PRO A 275 37.36 -48.99 9.94
CA PRO A 275 38.30 -49.42 8.91
C PRO A 275 38.96 -50.76 9.26
N THR A 276 39.07 -51.64 8.26
CA THR A 276 39.97 -52.82 8.27
C THR A 276 41.04 -52.62 7.22
#